data_AF-A0A926I8X0-F1
#
_entry.id   AF-A0A926I8X0-F1
#
_cell.length_a   1.000
_cell.length_b   1.000
_cell.length_c   1.000
_cell.angle_alpha   90.00
_cell.angle_beta   90.00
_cell.angle_gamma   90.00
#
_symmetry.space_group_name_H-M   'P 1'
#
loop_
_entity.id
_entity.type
_entity.pdbx_description
1 polymer ?
#
loop_
_entity_poly.entity_id
_entity_poly.type
_entity_poly.pdbx_seq_one_letter_code
_entity_poly.pdbx_strand_id
1 'polypeptide(L)'
;MKISEINLDIAKEYLRQDDDSDDRIIQLMLDSAKSYVVNFTGTTMEQLDEQEDICLAVLLLLAEFYDNRTIAINDKLNLRFNEMLVSLLGRHSINLL
;
A
#
# COMPACT_ATOMS: atom_id res chain seq x y z
N MET A 1 -4.46 -9.02 -14.91
CA MET A 1 -3.46 -9.26 -13.85
C MET A 1 -4.21 -9.40 -12.55
N LYS A 2 -3.79 -10.33 -11.69
CA LYS A 2 -4.40 -10.57 -10.37
C LYS A 2 -3.61 -9.88 -9.27
N ILE A 3 -4.26 -9.57 -8.15
CA ILE A 3 -3.58 -8.96 -7.00
C ILE A 3 -2.50 -9.91 -6.42
N SER A 4 -2.74 -11.22 -6.47
CA SER A 4 -1.77 -12.24 -6.08
C SER A 4 -0.53 -12.28 -6.99
N GLU A 5 -0.66 -11.88 -8.26
CA GLU A 5 0.43 -11.86 -9.24
C GLU A 5 1.37 -10.66 -9.07
N ILE A 6 0.94 -9.59 -8.40
CA ILE A 6 1.77 -8.40 -8.16
C ILE A 6 2.92 -8.78 -7.23
N ASN A 7 4.13 -8.88 -7.77
CA ASN A 7 5.36 -9.22 -7.04
C ASN A 7 6.30 -8.00 -6.96
N LEU A 8 7.48 -8.20 -6.36
CA LEU A 8 8.47 -7.14 -6.21
C LEU A 8 8.91 -6.53 -7.55
N ASP A 9 9.07 -7.34 -8.59
CA ASP A 9 9.50 -6.87 -9.90
C ASP A 9 8.46 -5.92 -10.51
N ILE A 10 7.17 -6.28 -10.47
CA ILE A 10 6.06 -5.44 -10.94
C ILE A 10 5.95 -4.16 -10.10
N ALA A 11 6.16 -4.27 -8.79
CA ALA A 11 6.18 -3.13 -7.89
C ALA A 11 7.30 -2.14 -8.26
N LYS A 12 8.51 -2.63 -8.52
CA LYS A 12 9.66 -1.82 -8.95
C LYS A 12 9.46 -1.22 -10.33
N GLU A 13 8.91 -1.98 -11.28
CA GLU A 13 8.56 -1.49 -12.61
C GLU A 13 7.59 -0.31 -12.51
N TYR A 14 6.54 -0.44 -11.70
CA TYR A 14 5.57 0.63 -11.48
C TYR A 14 6.19 1.88 -10.84
N LEU A 15 7.08 1.68 -9.86
CA LEU A 15 7.81 2.76 -9.17
C LEU A 15 8.96 3.35 -10.01
N ARG A 16 9.29 2.73 -11.15
CA ARG A 16 10.48 3.06 -11.96
C ARG A 16 11.76 2.99 -11.15
N GLN A 17 11.87 1.96 -10.31
CA GLN A 17 13.06 1.71 -9.51
C GLN A 17 13.90 0.59 -10.13
N ASP A 18 15.05 0.96 -10.69
CA ASP A 18 15.93 0.06 -11.45
C ASP A 18 16.98 -0.65 -10.57
N ASP A 19 17.22 -0.15 -9.35
CA ASP A 19 18.18 -0.73 -8.41
C ASP A 19 17.53 -1.54 -7.29
N ASP A 20 18.33 -2.35 -6.60
CA ASP A 20 17.87 -3.26 -5.55
C ASP A 20 18.05 -2.71 -4.12
N SER A 21 18.46 -1.44 -3.98
CA SER A 21 18.82 -0.86 -2.68
C SER A 21 17.64 -0.79 -1.71
N ASP A 22 16.43 -0.65 -2.26
CA ASP A 22 15.19 -0.48 -1.53
C ASP A 22 14.28 -1.71 -1.54
N ASP A 23 14.71 -2.84 -2.13
CA ASP A 23 13.87 -4.03 -2.35
C ASP A 23 13.10 -4.47 -1.10
N ARG A 24 13.79 -4.54 0.04
CA ARG A 24 13.18 -4.93 1.31
C ARG A 24 12.09 -3.96 1.77
N ILE A 25 12.29 -2.67 1.52
CA ILE A 25 11.33 -1.62 1.88
C ILE A 25 10.16 -1.62 0.89
N ILE A 26 10.43 -1.75 -0.41
CA ILE A 26 9.40 -1.85 -1.45
C ILE A 26 8.52 -3.08 -1.21
N GLN A 27 9.11 -4.22 -0.87
CA GLN A 27 8.36 -5.44 -0.51
C GLN A 27 7.43 -5.20 0.68
N LEU A 28 7.92 -4.54 1.74
CA LEU A 28 7.10 -4.21 2.91
C LEU A 28 5.91 -3.29 2.54
N MET A 29 6.15 -2.30 1.67
CA MET A 29 5.11 -1.40 1.18
C MET A 29 4.07 -2.12 0.33
N LEU A 30 4.50 -3.03 -0.55
CA LEU A 30 3.64 -3.86 -1.36
C LEU A 30 2.73 -4.75 -0.49
N ASP A 31 3.30 -5.44 0.49
CA ASP A 31 2.56 -6.29 1.42
C ASP A 31 1.54 -5.47 2.22
N SER A 32 1.93 -4.26 2.65
CA SER A 32 1.06 -3.33 3.36
C SER A 32 -0.10 -2.83 2.48
N ALA A 33 0.17 -2.53 1.19
CA ALA A 33 -0.86 -2.11 0.24
C ALA A 33 -1.89 -3.21 -0.01
N LYS A 34 -1.44 -4.46 -0.23
CA LYS A 34 -2.33 -5.61 -0.37
C LYS A 34 -3.19 -5.84 0.87
N SER A 35 -2.57 -5.81 2.05
CA SER A 35 -3.28 -5.93 3.33
C SER A 35 -4.31 -4.81 3.53
N TYR A 36 -3.97 -3.57 3.15
CA TYR A 36 -4.90 -2.45 3.23
C TYR A 36 -6.15 -2.69 2.40
N VAL A 37 -5.99 -3.10 1.13
CA VAL A 37 -7.10 -3.36 0.20
C VAL A 37 -8.00 -4.49 0.72
N VAL A 38 -7.43 -5.61 1.17
CA VAL A 38 -8.17 -6.73 1.77
C VAL A 38 -9.01 -6.25 2.97
N ASN A 39 -8.37 -5.54 3.90
CA ASN A 39 -9.04 -5.05 5.10
C ASN A 39 -10.07 -3.95 4.83
N PHE A 40 -9.86 -3.12 3.81
CA PHE A 40 -10.79 -2.05 3.44
C PHE A 40 -12.03 -2.59 2.73
N THR A 41 -11.87 -3.57 1.85
CA THR A 41 -12.99 -4.19 1.12
C THR A 41 -13.75 -5.20 1.97
N GLY A 42 -13.13 -5.74 3.02
CA GLY A 42 -13.73 -6.78 3.86
C GLY A 42 -13.87 -8.13 3.13
N THR A 43 -13.07 -8.35 2.08
CA THR A 43 -13.09 -9.55 1.24
C THR A 43 -11.73 -10.26 1.31
N THR A 44 -11.67 -11.51 0.84
CA THR A 44 -10.40 -12.25 0.83
C THR A 44 -9.57 -11.94 -0.43
N MET A 45 -8.27 -12.20 -0.37
CA MET A 45 -7.39 -11.99 -1.53
C MET A 45 -7.82 -12.84 -2.73
N GLU A 46 -8.32 -14.06 -2.49
CA GLU A 46 -8.83 -14.95 -3.53
C GLU A 46 -10.05 -14.38 -4.25
N GLN A 47 -10.92 -13.65 -3.53
CA GLN A 47 -12.08 -12.99 -4.12
C GLN A 47 -11.67 -11.75 -4.93
N LEU A 48 -10.64 -11.03 -4.47
CA LEU A 48 -10.11 -9.86 -5.15
C LEU A 48 -9.31 -10.22 -6.42
N ASP A 49 -8.77 -11.42 -6.51
CA ASP A 49 -8.10 -11.93 -7.72
C ASP A 49 -9.04 -12.00 -8.95
N GLU A 50 -10.36 -11.98 -8.76
CA GLU A 50 -11.35 -11.94 -9.84
C GLU A 50 -11.62 -10.51 -10.36
N GLN A 51 -11.09 -9.48 -9.71
CA GLN A 51 -11.33 -8.07 -10.03
C GLN A 51 -10.07 -7.43 -10.62
N GLU A 52 -10.08 -7.11 -11.92
CA GLU A 52 -8.88 -6.60 -12.59
C GLU A 52 -8.48 -5.17 -12.17
N ASP A 53 -9.45 -4.34 -11.79
CA ASP A 53 -9.24 -2.94 -11.42
C ASP A 53 -8.59 -2.77 -10.03
N ILE A 54 -8.74 -3.75 -9.15
CA ILE A 54 -8.16 -3.72 -7.80
C ILE A 54 -6.62 -3.71 -7.81
N CYS A 55 -6.01 -4.25 -8.88
CA CYS A 55 -4.56 -4.24 -9.04
C CYS A 55 -3.99 -2.83 -9.08
N LEU A 56 -4.69 -1.91 -9.76
CA LEU A 56 -4.28 -0.52 -9.84
C LEU A 56 -4.38 0.18 -8.48
N ALA A 57 -5.35 -0.19 -7.65
CA ALA A 57 -5.48 0.35 -6.30
C ALA A 57 -4.26 -0.02 -5.43
N VAL A 58 -3.78 -1.27 -5.52
CA VAL A 58 -2.56 -1.70 -4.80
C VAL A 58 -1.33 -0.93 -5.28
N LEU A 59 -1.16 -0.77 -6.59
CA LEU A 59 -0.02 -0.06 -7.16
C LEU A 59 -0.02 1.43 -6.81
N LEU A 60 -1.18 2.08 -6.82
CA LEU A 60 -1.33 3.47 -6.37
C LEU A 60 -0.97 3.64 -4.89
N LEU A 61 -1.42 2.74 -4.03
CA LEU A 61 -1.06 2.76 -2.60
C LEU A 61 0.43 2.50 -2.37
N LEU A 62 1.03 1.59 -3.14
CA LEU A 62 2.47 1.35 -3.13
C LEU A 62 3.25 2.63 -3.47
N ALA A 63 2.89 3.32 -4.56
CA ALA A 63 3.52 4.58 -4.95
C ALA A 63 3.34 5.66 -3.87
N GLU A 64 2.15 5.74 -3.29
CA GLU A 64 1.86 6.66 -2.19
C GLU A 64 2.77 6.38 -0.98
N PHE A 65 2.96 5.10 -0.60
CA PHE A 65 3.93 4.71 0.44
C PHE A 65 5.38 5.02 0.08
N TYR A 66 5.74 4.91 -1.20
CA TYR A 66 7.11 5.09 -1.67
C TYR A 66 7.51 6.57 -1.79
N ASP A 67 6.65 7.40 -2.38
CA ASP A 67 6.93 8.81 -2.65
C ASP A 67 6.85 9.66 -1.36
N ASN A 68 5.91 9.34 -0.47
CA ASN A 68 5.64 10.12 0.75
C ASN A 68 6.31 9.52 2.00
N ARG A 69 7.55 9.02 1.85
CA ARG A 69 8.37 8.51 2.97
C ARG A 69 8.78 9.58 4.00
N THR A 70 8.70 10.86 3.63
CA THR A 70 9.15 11.98 4.48
C THR A 70 7.99 12.87 4.85
N ILE A 71 7.76 13.05 6.15
CA ILE A 71 6.71 13.94 6.66
C ILE A 71 7.15 15.40 6.47
N ALA A 72 6.70 16.05 5.41
CA ALA A 72 6.79 17.50 5.31
C ALA A 72 5.62 18.12 6.09
N ILE A 73 5.93 18.67 7.27
CA ILE A 73 4.97 19.22 8.26
C ILE A 73 4.05 20.32 7.67
N ASN A 74 4.41 20.91 6.52
CA ASN A 74 3.69 22.04 5.93
C ASN A 74 2.80 21.73 4.71
N ASP A 75 2.71 20.48 4.25
CA ASP A 75 1.87 20.15 3.09
C ASP A 75 0.52 19.58 3.49
N LYS A 76 -0.57 20.23 3.06
CA LYS A 76 -1.94 19.76 3.30
C LYS A 76 -2.21 18.35 2.71
N LEU A 77 -1.39 17.89 1.78
CA LEU A 77 -1.39 16.51 1.27
C LEU A 77 -0.91 15.49 2.32
N ASN A 78 0.07 15.84 3.17
CA ASN A 78 0.52 14.99 4.28
C ASN A 78 -0.54 14.80 5.38
N LEU A 79 -1.56 15.65 5.43
CA LEU A 79 -2.67 15.49 6.37
C LEU A 79 -3.58 14.30 6.01
N ARG A 80 -3.70 13.91 4.74
CA ARG A 80 -4.51 12.73 4.36
C ARG A 80 -3.79 11.40 4.59
N PHE A 81 -2.47 11.41 4.46
CA PHE A 81 -1.64 10.27 4.87
C PHE A 81 -1.71 10.04 6.39
N ASN A 82 -1.80 11.12 7.16
CA ASN A 82 -2.00 11.06 8.61
C ASN A 82 -3.30 10.30 8.95
N GLU A 83 -4.40 10.54 8.23
CA GLU A 83 -5.64 9.77 8.41
C GLU A 83 -5.48 8.31 7.98
N MET A 84 -4.72 8.02 6.91
CA MET A 84 -4.45 6.64 6.48
C MET A 84 -3.59 5.87 7.49
N LEU A 85 -2.54 6.49 8.03
CA LEU A 85 -1.68 5.96 9.11
C LEU A 85 -2.47 5.79 10.41
N VAL A 86 -3.30 6.76 10.80
CA VAL A 86 -4.19 6.68 11.97
C VAL A 86 -5.26 5.61 11.77
N SER A 87 -5.78 5.43 10.55
CA SER A 87 -6.72 4.35 10.20
C SER A 87 -6.04 2.98 10.26
N LEU A 88 -4.81 2.86 9.75
CA LEU A 88 -3.99 1.65 9.83
C LEU A 88 -3.64 1.29 11.28
N LEU A 89 -3.16 2.26 12.08
CA LEU A 89 -2.85 2.06 13.50
C LEU A 89 -4.11 1.82 14.33
N GLY A 90 -5.22 2.50 14.02
CA GLY A 90 -6.51 2.35 14.68
C GLY A 90 -7.16 0.99 14.41
N ARG A 91 -7.00 0.44 13.20
CA ARG A 91 -7.48 -0.90 12.81
C ARG A 91 -6.76 -2.04 13.57
N HIS A 92 -5.55 -1.79 14.08
CA HIS A 92 -4.78 -2.73 14.91
C HIS A 92 -4.70 -2.34 16.39
N SER A 93 -5.32 -1.23 16.80
CA SER A 93 -5.39 -0.81 18.20
C SER A 93 -6.47 -1.61 18.94
N ILE A 94 -6.04 -2.53 19.81
CA ILE A 94 -6.92 -3.33 20.67
C ILE A 94 -7.36 -2.55 21.93
N ASN A 95 -6.93 -1.30 22.08
CA ASN A 95 -7.29 -0.43 23.20
C ASN A 95 -7.91 0.89 22.69
N LEU A 96 -9.23 0.92 22.61
CA LEU A 96 -10.00 2.15 22.82
C LEU A 96 -10.92 1.87 24.01
N LEU A 97 -10.46 2.28 25.19
CA LEU A 97 -11.33 2.56 26.34
C LEU A 97 -12.25 3.73 26.01
#